data_AF-F0XWR7-F1
#
_entry.id   AF-F0XWR7-F1
#
_cell.length_a   1.000
_cell.length_b   1.000
_cell.length_c   1.000
_cell.angle_alpha   90.00
_cell.angle_beta   90.00
_cell.angle_gamma   90.00
#
_symmetry.space_group_name_H-M   'P 1'
#
loop_
_entity.id
_entity.type
_entity.pdbx_description
1 polymer ?
#
loop_
_entity_poly.entity_id
_entity_poly.type
_entity_poly.pdbx_seq_one_letter_code
_entity_poly.pdbx_strand_id
1 'polypeptide(L)'
;NDLAQGGLGDCWFLSALSVVAERHDLVAKLFLDTARAASGCQGLRLFMDGAWTTILVDDQLPVTSKPRRENTAAAAAPVTAGGLSLAYVRSRCATTGATTLWAPLLEKAYAKAHGSFKSISGGQIAEAL
;
A
#
# COMPACT_ATOMS: atom_id res chain seq x y z
N ASN A 1 4.82 8.59 11.70
CA ASN A 1 4.89 8.98 10.28
C ASN A 1 5.26 7.72 9.52
N ASP A 2 4.23 7.00 9.08
CA ASP A 2 4.26 5.53 9.00
C ASP A 2 4.19 5.02 7.55
N LEU A 3 4.16 5.93 6.57
CA LEU A 3 4.16 5.64 5.13
C LEU A 3 5.38 6.31 4.47
N ALA A 4 6.12 5.53 3.68
CA ALA A 4 7.25 6.00 2.90
C ALA A 4 7.04 5.65 1.42
N GLN A 5 7.18 6.66 0.55
CA GLN A 5 7.08 6.51 -0.90
C GLN A 5 8.24 5.68 -1.45
N GLY A 6 7.95 4.83 -2.44
CA GLY A 6 8.93 3.99 -3.11
C GLY A 6 9.44 4.52 -4.44
N GLY A 7 9.59 3.61 -5.41
CA GLY A 7 9.97 3.92 -6.79
C GLY A 7 8.90 4.64 -7.62
N LEU A 8 7.65 4.69 -7.16
CA LEU A 8 6.49 5.13 -7.94
C LEU A 8 6.16 6.61 -7.68
N GLY A 9 5.65 7.32 -8.70
CA GLY A 9 5.23 8.72 -8.63
C GLY A 9 3.80 8.89 -8.13
N ASP A 10 3.44 8.22 -7.04
CA ASP A 10 2.09 8.10 -6.47
C ASP A 10 1.91 8.95 -5.19
N CYS A 11 2.74 9.98 -4.99
CA CYS A 11 2.69 10.83 -3.80
C CYS A 11 1.30 11.43 -3.52
N TRP A 12 0.52 11.69 -4.56
CA TRP A 12 -0.86 12.17 -4.49
C TRP A 12 -1.77 11.17 -3.76
N PHE A 13 -1.59 9.87 -4.03
CA PHE A 13 -2.31 8.77 -3.41
C PHE A 13 -1.81 8.52 -1.99
N LEU A 14 -0.49 8.51 -1.77
CA LEU A 14 0.10 8.31 -0.44
C LEU A 14 -0.23 9.42 0.55
N SER A 15 -0.44 10.64 0.06
CA SER A 15 -0.86 11.78 0.88
C SER A 15 -2.30 11.63 1.36
N ALA A 16 -3.21 11.11 0.53
CA ALA A 16 -4.56 10.77 0.97
C ALA A 16 -4.54 9.56 1.92
N LEU A 17 -3.72 8.56 1.60
CA LEU A 17 -3.58 7.36 2.41
C LEU A 17 -3.06 7.62 3.82
N SER A 18 -2.16 8.61 3.99
CA SER A 18 -1.65 8.98 5.32
C SER A 18 -2.75 9.55 6.22
N VAL A 19 -3.71 10.29 5.67
CA VAL A 19 -4.88 10.78 6.40
C VAL A 19 -5.78 9.63 6.84
N VAL A 20 -5.97 8.63 5.97
CA VAL A 20 -6.73 7.42 6.31
C VAL A 20 -5.99 6.58 7.35
N ALA A 21 -4.65 6.55 7.32
CA ALA A 21 -3.83 5.81 8.27
C ALA A 21 -4.01 6.28 9.73
N GLU A 22 -4.29 7.57 9.94
CA GLU A 22 -4.61 8.16 11.26
C GLU A 22 -5.98 7.68 11.80
N ARG A 23 -6.82 7.10 10.93
CA ARG A 23 -8.18 6.63 11.21
C ARG A 23 -8.23 5.10 11.13
N HIS A 24 -7.78 4.42 12.17
CA HIS A 24 -7.79 2.94 12.23
C HIS A 24 -9.17 2.31 11.96
N ASP A 25 -10.26 3.01 12.33
CA ASP A 25 -11.64 2.60 12.05
C ASP A 25 -11.97 2.56 10.55
N LEU A 26 -11.39 3.46 9.76
CA LEU A 26 -11.54 3.49 8.31
C LEU A 26 -10.66 2.44 7.65
N VAL A 27 -9.41 2.31 8.10
CA VAL A 27 -8.49 1.29 7.59
C VAL A 27 -9.11 -0.10 7.73
N ALA A 28 -9.72 -0.40 8.88
CA ALA A 28 -10.41 -1.67 9.09
C ALA A 28 -11.58 -1.90 8.13
N LYS A 29 -12.30 -0.84 7.72
CA LYS A 29 -13.42 -0.93 6.76
C LYS A 29 -12.97 -1.12 5.31
N LEU A 30 -11.73 -0.76 4.98
CA LEU A 30 -11.15 -1.02 3.65
C LEU A 30 -10.88 -2.51 3.45
N PHE A 31 -10.60 -3.24 4.53
CA PHE A 31 -10.39 -4.68 4.46
C PHE A 31 -11.71 -5.39 4.71
N LEU A 32 -12.16 -6.17 3.73
CA LEU A 32 -13.30 -7.04 3.96
C LEU A 32 -12.83 -8.18 4.87
N ASP A 33 -13.63 -8.47 5.89
CA ASP A 33 -13.45 -9.62 6.80
C ASP A 33 -13.80 -10.95 6.08
N THR A 34 -13.50 -11.02 4.79
CA THR A 34 -13.39 -12.28 4.06
C THR A 34 -12.14 -12.97 4.58
N ALA A 35 -12.30 -13.58 5.76
CA ALA A 35 -11.38 -14.50 6.39
C ALA A 35 -10.58 -15.22 5.31
N ARG A 36 -9.27 -14.85 5.18
CA ARG A 36 -8.27 -15.43 4.26
C ARG A 36 -8.94 -16.52 3.42
N ALA A 37 -9.68 -16.11 2.39
CA ALA A 37 -10.35 -17.09 1.55
C ALA A 37 -9.22 -18.03 1.14
N ALA A 38 -9.39 -19.34 1.37
CA ALA A 38 -8.34 -20.34 1.57
C ALA A 38 -7.27 -20.49 0.45
N SER A 39 -7.21 -19.54 -0.48
CA SER A 39 -6.43 -19.44 -1.70
C SER A 39 -5.40 -18.29 -1.74
N GLY A 40 -5.12 -17.56 -0.65
CA GLY A 40 -4.05 -16.53 -0.64
C GLY A 40 -4.44 -15.16 -1.21
N CYS A 41 -5.74 -14.86 -1.28
CA CYS A 41 -6.26 -13.58 -1.76
C CYS A 41 -6.97 -12.80 -0.64
N GLN A 42 -6.85 -11.47 -0.67
CA GLN A 42 -7.48 -10.53 0.24
C GLN A 42 -8.40 -9.58 -0.53
N GLY A 43 -9.61 -9.39 -0.02
CA GLY A 43 -10.58 -8.44 -0.58
C GLY A 43 -10.42 -7.05 0.03
N LEU A 44 -10.19 -6.06 -0.82
CA LEU A 44 -10.13 -4.66 -0.42
C LEU A 44 -11.30 -3.90 -1.05
N ARG A 45 -11.97 -3.09 -0.24
CA ARG A 45 -13.09 -2.26 -0.65
C ARG A 45 -12.63 -0.83 -0.81
N LEU A 46 -12.63 -0.34 -2.05
CA LEU A 46 -12.25 1.02 -2.40
C LEU A 46 -13.49 1.80 -2.86
N PHE A 47 -13.55 3.08 -2.52
CA PHE A 47 -14.57 3.98 -3.04
C PHE A 47 -13.95 4.76 -4.19
N MET A 48 -14.43 4.52 -5.42
CA MET A 48 -13.90 5.11 -6.65
C MET A 48 -15.08 5.47 -7.55
N ASP A 49 -15.02 6.62 -8.23
CA ASP A 49 -16.07 7.10 -9.14
C ASP A 49 -17.49 7.14 -8.52
N GLY A 50 -17.57 7.43 -7.21
CA GLY A 50 -18.85 7.49 -6.49
C GLY A 50 -19.46 6.13 -6.14
N ALA A 51 -18.75 5.02 -6.39
CA ALA A 51 -19.22 3.67 -6.12
C ALA A 51 -18.22 2.87 -5.27
N TRP A 52 -18.75 2.01 -4.40
CA TRP A 52 -17.94 1.06 -3.65
C TRP A 52 -17.57 -0.14 -4.52
N THR A 53 -16.29 -0.30 -4.82
CA THR A 53 -15.75 -1.40 -5.63
C THR A 53 -14.92 -2.33 -4.76
N THR A 54 -15.16 -3.63 -4.87
CA THR A 54 -14.37 -4.66 -4.16
C THR A 54 -13.33 -5.26 -5.11
N ILE A 55 -12.07 -5.20 -4.72
CA ILE A 55 -10.94 -5.69 -5.50
C ILE A 55 -10.26 -6.82 -4.73
N LEU A 56 -10.17 -7.98 -5.37
CA LEU A 56 -9.43 -9.12 -4.86
C LEU A 56 -7.96 -9.01 -5.27
N VAL A 57 -7.07 -9.09 -4.29
CA VAL A 57 -5.62 -8.95 -4.46
C VAL A 57 -4.91 -10.11 -3.79
N ASP A 58 -3.94 -10.72 -4.46
CA ASP A 58 -3.09 -11.75 -3.88
C ASP A 58 -1.94 -11.14 -3.04
N ASP A 59 -1.25 -11.97 -2.28
CA ASP A 59 -0.15 -11.57 -1.39
C ASP A 59 1.21 -11.31 -2.07
N GLN A 60 1.31 -11.45 -3.40
CA GLN A 60 2.56 -11.25 -4.13
C GLN A 60 2.85 -9.76 -4.33
N LEU A 61 3.81 -9.22 -3.58
CA LEU A 61 4.21 -7.82 -3.68
C LEU A 61 5.54 -7.68 -4.43
N PRO A 62 5.68 -6.64 -5.29
CA PRO A 62 6.93 -6.35 -5.96
C PRO A 62 8.04 -6.01 -4.96
N VAL A 63 9.15 -6.75 -5.01
CA VAL A 63 10.33 -6.54 -4.18
C VAL A 63 11.58 -6.30 -5.03
N THR A 64 12.51 -5.54 -4.49
CA THR A 64 13.80 -5.21 -5.10
C THR A 64 14.94 -5.63 -4.18
N SER A 65 16.03 -6.11 -4.79
CA SER A 65 17.30 -6.37 -4.09
C SER A 65 18.12 -5.11 -3.88
N LYS A 66 17.79 -4.01 -4.56
CA LYS A 66 18.44 -2.71 -4.41
C LYS A 66 17.52 -1.79 -3.61
N PRO A 67 17.72 -1.63 -2.29
CA PRO A 67 16.98 -0.62 -1.56
C PRO A 67 17.30 0.75 -2.16
N ARG A 68 16.27 1.51 -2.54
CA ARG A 68 16.45 2.89 -3.00
C ARG A 68 17.05 3.66 -1.83
N ARG A 69 18.20 4.32 -2.05
CA ARG A 69 18.82 5.21 -1.06
C ARG A 69 17.83 6.33 -0.75
N GLU A 70 17.12 6.22 0.36
CA GLU A 70 16.40 7.33 0.96
C GLU A 70 17.35 8.11 1.86
N ASN A 71 17.27 9.43 1.76
CA ASN A 71 18.03 10.43 2.51
C ASN A 71 17.56 10.60 3.96
N THR A 72 16.67 9.73 4.46
CA THR A 72 16.22 9.70 5.84
C THR A 72 16.82 8.49 6.54
N ALA A 73 17.22 8.64 7.80
CA ALA A 73 17.77 7.56 8.65
C ALA A 73 16.82 6.34 8.86
N ALA A 74 15.66 6.36 8.19
CA ALA A 74 14.69 5.30 8.04
C ALA A 74 15.13 4.16 7.08
N ALA A 75 16.36 4.21 6.57
CA ALA A 75 17.03 3.19 5.75
C ALA A 75 17.24 1.82 6.42
N ALA A 76 16.70 1.60 7.63
CA ALA A 76 16.41 0.27 8.14
C ALA A 76 15.19 -0.29 7.39
N ALA A 77 15.36 -0.53 6.08
CA ALA A 77 14.37 -1.23 5.29
C ALA A 77 14.16 -2.60 5.95
N PRO A 78 12.91 -3.00 6.20
CA PRO A 78 12.63 -4.30 6.70
C PRO A 78 12.95 -5.31 5.60
N VAL A 79 14.01 -6.06 5.85
CA VAL A 79 14.40 -7.22 5.07
C VAL A 79 13.26 -8.22 5.15
N THR A 80 12.48 -8.33 4.07
CA THR A 80 11.70 -9.55 3.88
C THR A 80 12.67 -10.73 3.79
N ALA A 81 12.27 -11.89 4.30
CA ALA A 81 13.12 -13.09 4.38
C ALA A 81 13.85 -13.34 3.05
N GLY A 82 15.15 -13.04 2.99
CA GLY A 82 15.96 -13.12 1.76
C GLY A 82 16.72 -11.85 1.34
N GLY A 83 16.70 -10.76 2.12
CA GLY A 83 17.46 -9.54 1.78
C GLY A 83 16.73 -8.60 0.80
N LEU A 84 15.45 -8.85 0.54
CA LEU A 84 14.64 -8.10 -0.42
C LEU A 84 13.84 -7.01 0.30
N SER A 85 13.71 -5.85 -0.34
CA SER A 85 12.92 -4.70 0.15
C SER A 85 11.72 -4.47 -0.76
N LEU A 86 10.59 -3.98 -0.22
CA LEU A 86 9.43 -3.59 -1.05
C LEU A 86 9.84 -2.50 -2.07
N ALA A 87 9.43 -2.67 -3.33
CA ALA A 87 9.85 -1.79 -4.43
C ALA A 87 9.10 -0.45 -4.45
N TYR A 88 7.85 -0.43 -4.00
CA TYR A 88 6.96 0.72 -4.00
C TYR A 88 6.69 1.20 -2.57
N VAL A 89 5.43 1.34 -2.14
CA VAL A 89 5.13 1.88 -0.82
C VAL A 89 5.68 0.97 0.30
N ARG A 90 6.17 1.60 1.37
CA ARG A 90 6.56 0.93 2.61
C ARG A 90 5.76 1.51 3.76
N SER A 91 5.24 0.65 4.62
CA SER A 91 4.60 1.07 5.86
C SER A 91 5.25 0.41 7.06
N ARG A 92 5.36 1.15 8.17
CA ARG A 92 5.86 0.66 9.45
C ARG A 92 4.85 0.92 10.54
N CYS A 93 4.74 0.01 11.49
CA CYS A 93 4.02 0.24 12.73
C CYS A 93 4.84 1.18 13.62
N ALA A 94 4.25 2.31 14.05
CA ALA A 94 4.90 3.24 14.98
C ALA A 94 5.31 2.57 16.32
N THR A 95 4.53 1.59 16.80
CA THR A 95 4.73 0.98 18.12
C THR A 95 5.80 -0.11 18.11
N THR A 96 5.83 -0.96 17.08
CA THR A 96 6.75 -2.12 17.02
C THR A 96 7.91 -1.94 16.06
N GLY A 97 7.88 -0.91 15.21
CA GLY A 97 8.84 -0.72 14.11
C GLY A 97 8.72 -1.77 12.99
N ALA A 98 7.82 -2.75 13.13
CA ALA A 98 7.61 -3.82 12.17
C ALA A 98 6.98 -3.30 10.88
N THR A 99 7.24 -3.97 9.76
CA THR A 99 6.60 -3.64 8.48
C THR A 99 5.16 -4.03 8.50
N THR A 100 4.32 -3.10 8.07
CA THR A 100 2.90 -3.35 7.86
C THR A 100 2.64 -3.50 6.37
N LEU A 101 1.93 -4.57 5.99
CA LEU A 101 1.64 -4.88 4.59
C LEU A 101 0.31 -4.30 4.09
N TRP A 102 -0.47 -3.66 4.96
CA TRP A 102 -1.77 -3.11 4.60
C TRP A 102 -1.66 -2.03 3.50
N ALA A 103 -0.68 -1.13 3.59
CA ALA A 103 -0.51 -0.06 2.61
C ALA A 103 -0.02 -0.58 1.24
N PRO A 104 0.99 -1.46 1.15
CA PRO A 104 1.35 -2.12 -0.11
C PRO A 104 0.22 -2.90 -0.77
N LEU A 105 -0.61 -3.60 0.02
CA LEU A 105 -1.77 -4.31 -0.50
C LEU A 105 -2.83 -3.35 -1.06
N LEU A 106 -3.02 -2.20 -0.41
CA LEU A 106 -3.95 -1.18 -0.88
C LEU A 106 -3.46 -0.50 -2.16
N GLU A 107 -2.18 -0.13 -2.23
CA GLU A 107 -1.55 0.40 -3.45
C GLU A 107 -1.72 -0.59 -4.61
N LYS A 108 -1.51 -1.88 -4.36
CA LYS A 108 -1.73 -2.93 -5.36
C LYS A 108 -3.21 -3.07 -5.77
N ALA A 109 -4.15 -2.97 -4.83
CA ALA A 109 -5.58 -3.00 -5.15
C ALA A 109 -5.96 -1.84 -6.06
N TYR A 110 -5.48 -0.64 -5.75
CA TYR A 110 -5.71 0.56 -6.52
C TYR A 110 -5.07 0.45 -7.92
N ALA A 111 -3.80 0.05 -7.99
CA ALA A 111 -3.12 -0.22 -9.26
C ALA A 111 -3.86 -1.24 -10.12
N LYS A 112 -4.44 -2.28 -9.51
CA LYS A 112 -5.25 -3.28 -10.21
C LYS A 112 -6.56 -2.70 -10.74
N ALA A 113 -7.20 -1.79 -10.01
CA ALA A 113 -8.37 -1.05 -10.48
C ALA A 113 -8.08 -0.25 -11.76
N HIS A 114 -6.92 0.41 -11.81
CA HIS A 114 -6.47 1.23 -12.93
C HIS A 114 -5.66 0.46 -13.99
N GLY A 115 -5.60 -0.87 -13.89
CA GLY A 115 -4.97 -1.78 -14.85
C GLY A 115 -3.47 -2.02 -14.68
N SER A 116 -2.70 -1.12 -14.05
CA SER A 116 -1.28 -1.36 -13.75
C SER A 116 -0.71 -0.38 -12.71
N PHE A 117 0.44 -0.72 -12.09
CA PHE A 117 1.19 0.22 -11.24
C PHE A 117 1.66 1.46 -12.01
N LYS A 118 1.93 1.34 -13.31
CA LYS A 118 2.34 2.49 -14.13
C LYS A 118 1.18 3.47 -14.36
N SER A 119 -0.05 2.98 -14.37
CA SER A 119 -1.26 3.79 -14.59
C SER A 119 -1.52 4.78 -13.44
N ILE A 120 -1.09 4.46 -12.22
CA ILE A 120 -1.31 5.30 -11.03
C ILE A 120 -0.17 6.31 -10.79
N SER A 121 0.84 6.32 -11.66
CA SER A 121 1.96 7.28 -11.60
C SER A 121 1.53 8.64 -12.16
N GLY A 122 1.55 9.68 -11.32
CA GLY A 122 1.27 11.07 -11.75
C GLY A 122 -0.20 11.51 -11.75
N GLY A 123 -1.03 11.01 -10.82
CA GLY A 123 -2.43 11.42 -10.64
C GLY A 123 -2.64 12.66 -9.76
N GLN A 124 -3.91 13.01 -9.51
CA GLN A 124 -4.33 14.16 -8.68
C GLN A 124 -4.88 13.70 -7.33
N ILE A 125 -4.61 14.46 -6.26
CA ILE A 125 -5.02 14.12 -4.88
C ILE A 125 -6.55 13.92 -4.77
N ALA A 126 -7.34 14.63 -5.57
CA ALA A 126 -8.79 14.52 -5.57
C ALA A 126 -9.29 13.11 -5.96
N GLU A 127 -8.54 12.39 -6.78
CA GLU A 127 -8.86 11.02 -7.24
C GLU A 127 -8.55 9.95 -6.17
N ALA A 128 -7.84 10.31 -5.10
CA ALA A 128 -7.43 9.41 -4.02
C ALA A 128 -8.35 9.46 -2.79
N LEU A 129 -9.34 10.35 -2.77
CA LEU A 129 -10.25 10.60 -1.64
C LEU A 129 -11.58 9.84 -1.76
#